data_AF-A0A969JQZ3-F1
#
_entry.id   AF-A0A969JQZ3-F1
#
_cell.length_a   1.000
_cell.length_b   1.000
_cell.length_c   1.000
_cell.angle_alpha   90.00
_cell.angle_beta   90.00
_cell.angle_gamma   90.00
#
_symmetry.space_group_name_H-M   'P 1'
#
loop_
_entity.id
_entity.type
_entity.pdbx_description
1 polymer ?
#
loop_
_entity_poly.entity_id
_entity_poly.type
_entity_poly.pdbx_seq_one_letter_code
_entity_poly.pdbx_strand_id
1 'polypeptide(L)'
;MVLLFCIIVGLFAIPRIRNLVAGTDGTTPTSPQGVAQTTGETPGQTALATETPAPTQTHTPTPTATNTSTPTSTPTVTLTPTPEGPYVVLTGIRIENGVYVIDYEANNYPAEQPNMHVHMFFNTVPPDQAGSPGSGPWKLTFGPFGPPPFTQYGPANRPANATQMCGLVANSNHSVIPNSGNCIDLPQ
;
A
#
# COMPACT_ATOMS: atom_id res chain seq x y z
N MET A 1 -21.37 -57.58 -28.66
CA MET A 1 -20.14 -57.90 -27.91
C MET A 1 -20.25 -57.20 -26.57
N VAL A 2 -20.63 -57.97 -25.56
CA VAL A 2 -20.83 -57.59 -24.17
C VAL A 2 -19.49 -57.68 -23.46
N LEU A 3 -19.22 -56.75 -22.52
CA LEU A 3 -18.31 -56.79 -21.34
C LEU A 3 -17.62 -55.42 -21.20
N LEU A 4 -17.48 -54.78 -20.03
CA LEU A 4 -17.86 -55.10 -18.66
C LEU A 4 -17.69 -53.79 -17.86
N PHE A 5 -18.65 -53.46 -17.00
CA PHE A 5 -18.56 -52.38 -16.03
C PHE A 5 -17.48 -52.68 -14.97
N CYS A 6 -16.62 -51.72 -14.66
CA CYS A 6 -15.88 -51.68 -13.40
C CYS A 6 -16.37 -50.49 -12.56
N ILE A 7 -17.36 -50.75 -11.72
CA ILE A 7 -17.75 -49.88 -10.60
C ILE A 7 -16.76 -50.17 -9.47
N ILE A 8 -15.89 -49.22 -9.13
CA ILE A 8 -15.09 -49.30 -7.90
C ILE A 8 -15.92 -48.67 -6.78
N VAL A 9 -16.59 -49.55 -6.02
CA VAL A 9 -17.20 -49.20 -4.72
C VAL A 9 -16.09 -49.26 -3.67
N GLY A 10 -15.50 -48.11 -3.35
CA GLY A 10 -14.55 -47.94 -2.26
C GLY A 10 -15.24 -47.39 -1.02
N LEU A 11 -15.99 -48.25 -0.32
CA LEU A 11 -16.41 -48.03 1.07
C LEU A 11 -15.21 -48.39 1.97
N PHE A 12 -14.77 -47.53 2.89
CA PHE A 12 -14.37 -47.88 4.27
C PHE A 12 -13.66 -46.73 5.01
N ALA A 13 -14.24 -46.44 6.19
CA ALA A 13 -13.63 -45.97 7.44
C ALA A 13 -13.10 -44.53 7.56
N ILE A 14 -13.97 -43.67 8.13
CA ILE A 14 -13.62 -42.46 8.89
C ILE A 14 -13.05 -42.88 10.26
N PRO A 15 -11.83 -42.51 10.65
CA PRO A 15 -11.45 -42.54 12.06
C PRO A 15 -11.88 -41.24 12.74
N ARG A 16 -12.88 -41.35 13.63
CA ARG A 16 -13.20 -40.34 14.65
C ARG A 16 -12.00 -40.23 15.60
N ILE A 17 -11.30 -39.10 15.60
CA ILE A 17 -10.39 -38.76 16.70
C ILE A 17 -11.20 -38.08 17.80
N ARG A 18 -11.18 -38.71 18.97
CA ARG A 18 -11.84 -38.30 20.20
C ARG A 18 -11.10 -37.12 20.84
N ASN A 19 -11.88 -36.17 21.34
CA ASN A 19 -11.49 -35.22 22.38
C ASN A 19 -10.86 -35.94 23.58
N LEU A 20 -9.71 -35.47 24.04
CA LEU A 20 -9.29 -35.59 25.43
C LEU A 20 -9.32 -34.21 26.08
N VAL A 21 -10.15 -34.10 27.13
CA VAL A 21 -10.16 -33.04 28.14
C VAL A 21 -9.49 -33.62 29.39
N ALA A 22 -8.58 -32.85 30.01
CA ALA A 22 -8.20 -32.79 31.43
C ALA A 22 -6.75 -32.26 31.50
N GLY A 23 -6.34 -31.31 32.34
CA GLY A 23 -6.93 -30.56 33.45
C GLY A 23 -5.99 -29.36 33.72
N THR A 24 -6.54 -28.23 34.15
CA THR A 24 -6.43 -27.70 35.53
C THR A 24 -5.05 -27.14 35.86
N ASP A 25 -4.98 -25.82 35.96
CA ASP A 25 -4.55 -25.02 37.13
C ASP A 25 -4.36 -23.58 36.61
N GLY A 26 -5.06 -22.54 37.05
CA GLY A 26 -5.50 -22.25 38.39
C GLY A 26 -4.68 -21.09 38.94
N THR A 27 -4.86 -19.86 38.44
CA THR A 27 -4.52 -18.65 39.22
C THR A 27 -5.27 -17.41 38.71
N THR A 28 -6.27 -16.98 39.47
CA THR A 28 -6.74 -15.60 39.56
C THR A 28 -5.92 -14.91 40.65
N PRO A 29 -5.49 -13.65 40.48
CA PRO A 29 -6.03 -12.61 41.37
C PRO A 29 -6.26 -11.27 40.62
N THR A 30 -7.45 -10.68 40.70
CA THR A 30 -7.85 -9.64 41.68
C THR A 30 -7.56 -8.21 41.19
N SER A 31 -8.64 -7.50 40.88
CA SER A 31 -8.74 -6.04 40.72
C SER A 31 -8.49 -5.33 42.07
N PRO A 32 -8.08 -4.06 42.05
CA PRO A 32 -9.03 -3.08 42.59
C PRO A 32 -9.14 -1.79 41.78
N GLN A 33 -10.37 -1.28 41.73
CA GLN A 33 -10.68 0.14 41.53
C GLN A 33 -10.07 0.98 42.67
N GLY A 34 -9.51 2.14 42.32
CA GLY A 34 -9.05 3.16 43.27
C GLY A 34 -9.39 4.56 42.74
N VAL A 35 -10.41 5.17 43.36
CA VAL A 35 -10.78 6.58 43.23
C VAL A 35 -9.88 7.39 44.17
N ALA A 36 -9.28 8.50 43.72
CA ALA A 36 -8.97 9.64 44.59
C ALA A 36 -8.66 10.92 43.79
N GLN A 37 -9.50 11.91 44.03
CA GLN A 37 -9.37 13.33 43.70
C GLN A 37 -8.53 14.01 44.80
N THR A 38 -7.58 14.89 44.48
CA THR A 38 -7.03 15.84 45.47
C THR A 38 -6.55 17.13 44.80
N THR A 39 -7.27 18.20 45.08
CA THR A 39 -6.92 19.61 44.92
C THR A 39 -5.94 20.01 46.04
N GLY A 40 -4.96 20.86 45.75
CA GLY A 40 -4.06 21.43 46.76
C GLY A 40 -3.25 22.59 46.23
N GLU A 41 -3.77 23.81 46.45
CA GLU A 41 -3.02 25.08 46.40
C GLU A 41 -2.03 25.20 47.57
N THR A 42 -1.20 26.26 47.53
CA THR A 42 -0.48 26.99 48.63
C THR A 42 1.06 26.95 48.48
N PRO A 43 1.83 27.96 48.95
CA PRO A 43 1.90 29.37 48.56
C PRO A 43 3.36 29.78 48.17
N GLY A 44 3.52 31.03 47.73
CA GLY A 44 4.79 31.60 47.27
C GLY A 44 5.93 31.63 48.30
N GLN A 45 7.14 31.57 47.78
CA GLN A 45 8.36 31.99 48.48
C GLN A 45 9.22 32.85 47.56
N THR A 46 9.42 34.08 48.02
CA THR A 46 10.31 35.11 47.51
C THR A 46 11.75 34.66 47.57
N ALA A 47 12.43 34.60 46.43
CA ALA A 47 13.89 34.47 46.36
C ALA A 47 14.51 35.83 45.97
N LEU A 48 15.42 36.29 46.83
CA LEU A 48 16.14 37.56 46.78
C LEU A 48 17.18 37.52 45.65
N ALA A 49 17.09 38.44 44.68
CA ALA A 49 18.02 38.53 43.56
C ALA A 49 19.36 39.17 43.99
N THR A 50 20.46 38.49 43.70
CA THR A 50 21.83 39.00 43.81
C THR A 50 22.19 39.72 42.52
N GLU A 51 22.44 41.04 42.57
CA GLU A 51 22.89 41.79 41.41
C GLU A 51 24.35 41.46 41.07
N THR A 52 24.56 41.00 39.83
CA THR A 52 25.86 40.75 39.20
C THR A 52 26.26 42.02 38.43
N PRO A 53 27.53 42.46 38.47
CA PRO A 53 27.94 43.69 37.80
C PRO A 53 27.83 43.62 36.27
N ALA A 54 27.41 44.73 35.67
CA ALA A 54 27.09 44.88 34.26
C ALA A 54 28.32 44.78 33.33
N PRO A 55 28.22 44.11 32.16
CA PRO A 55 29.27 44.07 31.17
C PRO A 55 29.36 45.38 30.36
N THR A 56 30.58 45.83 30.09
CA THR A 56 30.90 46.98 29.24
C THR A 56 30.50 46.70 27.78
N GLN A 57 29.69 47.58 27.19
CA GLN A 57 29.27 47.48 25.79
C GLN A 57 30.36 47.97 24.84
N THR A 58 30.80 47.12 23.92
CA THR A 58 31.62 47.49 22.76
C THR A 58 30.71 47.68 21.55
N HIS A 59 30.74 48.86 20.94
CA HIS A 59 29.96 49.15 19.74
C HIS A 59 30.64 48.53 18.50
N THR A 60 29.98 47.55 17.89
CA THR A 60 30.35 46.97 16.59
C THR A 60 29.56 47.64 15.48
N PRO A 61 30.16 48.09 14.36
CA PRO A 61 29.43 48.72 13.27
C PRO A 61 28.54 47.71 12.52
N THR A 62 27.30 48.10 12.26
CA THR A 62 26.28 47.31 11.56
C THR A 62 26.54 47.29 10.05
N PRO A 63 26.61 46.13 9.38
CA PRO A 63 26.73 46.06 7.93
C PRO A 63 25.41 46.42 7.23
N THR A 64 25.48 47.28 6.23
CA THR A 64 24.35 47.69 5.37
C THR A 64 23.99 46.58 4.38
N ALA A 65 22.73 46.13 4.39
CA ALA A 65 22.25 45.10 3.47
C ALA A 65 22.01 45.68 2.06
N THR A 66 22.67 45.11 1.05
CA THR A 66 22.42 45.40 -0.37
C THR A 66 21.35 44.44 -0.89
N ASN A 67 20.20 44.97 -1.31
CA ASN A 67 19.14 44.17 -1.92
C ASN A 67 19.49 43.80 -3.36
N THR A 68 19.92 42.57 -3.58
CA THR A 68 20.09 41.99 -4.92
C THR A 68 18.80 41.29 -5.33
N SER A 69 18.15 41.78 -6.40
CA SER A 69 16.99 41.10 -6.99
C SER A 69 17.44 39.79 -7.66
N THR A 70 16.86 38.67 -7.22
CA THR A 70 17.16 37.35 -7.78
C THR A 70 16.28 37.12 -9.02
N PRO A 71 16.83 36.75 -10.19
CA PRO A 71 16.01 36.44 -11.35
C PRO A 71 15.12 35.21 -11.07
N THR A 72 13.83 35.32 -11.38
CA THR A 72 12.89 34.20 -11.28
C THR A 72 13.04 33.32 -12.51
N SER A 73 13.47 32.07 -12.33
CA SER A 73 13.55 31.07 -13.39
C SER A 73 12.16 30.50 -13.70
N THR A 74 11.71 30.64 -14.94
CA THR A 74 10.52 29.95 -15.45
C THR A 74 10.86 28.47 -15.64
N PRO A 75 10.12 27.51 -15.05
CA PRO A 75 10.41 26.10 -15.23
C PRO A 75 10.15 25.68 -16.68
N THR A 76 11.14 25.05 -17.31
CA THR A 76 10.96 24.37 -18.60
C THR A 76 10.27 23.03 -18.36
N VAL A 77 9.11 22.81 -19.01
CA VAL A 77 8.41 21.53 -18.95
C VAL A 77 9.25 20.48 -19.68
N THR A 78 9.80 19.53 -18.94
CA THR A 78 10.48 18.37 -19.51
C THR A 78 9.45 17.30 -19.85
N LEU A 79 9.36 16.92 -21.12
CA LEU A 79 8.50 15.82 -21.56
C LEU A 79 9.15 14.49 -21.15
N THR A 80 8.36 13.61 -20.52
CA THR A 80 8.82 12.25 -20.19
C THR A 80 8.79 11.41 -21.47
N PRO A 81 9.87 10.69 -21.83
CA PRO A 81 9.88 9.85 -23.02
C PRO A 81 8.88 8.70 -22.89
N THR A 82 8.18 8.38 -23.99
CA THR A 82 7.34 7.19 -24.07
C THR A 82 8.20 5.92 -23.93
N PRO A 83 7.78 4.92 -23.12
CA PRO A 83 8.51 3.66 -23.02
C PRO A 83 8.65 2.96 -24.37
N GLU A 84 9.85 2.46 -24.68
CA GLU A 84 10.11 1.66 -25.90
C GLU A 84 9.48 0.26 -25.79
N GLY A 85 9.54 -0.35 -24.61
CA GLY A 85 8.97 -1.68 -24.33
C GLY A 85 7.47 -1.66 -23.97
N PRO A 86 6.91 -2.84 -23.65
CA PRO A 86 5.51 -2.97 -23.23
C PRO A 86 5.21 -2.14 -21.98
N TYR A 87 4.10 -1.41 -22.00
CA TYR A 87 3.65 -0.62 -20.86
C TYR A 87 2.13 -0.58 -20.73
N VAL A 88 1.64 -0.24 -19.54
CA VAL A 88 0.22 -0.03 -19.24
C VAL A 88 0.02 1.37 -18.68
N VAL A 89 -1.05 2.04 -19.10
CA VAL A 89 -1.47 3.33 -18.55
C VAL A 89 -2.85 3.16 -17.95
N LEU A 90 -2.96 3.28 -16.64
CA LEU A 90 -4.25 3.43 -15.96
C LEU A 90 -4.75 4.86 -16.22
N THR A 91 -5.92 4.97 -16.85
CA THR A 91 -6.47 6.25 -17.34
C THR A 91 -7.62 6.77 -16.49
N GLY A 92 -8.28 5.89 -15.72
CA GLY A 92 -9.38 6.27 -14.86
C GLY A 92 -9.76 5.17 -13.88
N ILE A 93 -10.35 5.58 -12.77
CA ILE A 93 -10.96 4.66 -11.81
C ILE A 93 -12.25 5.28 -11.29
N ARG A 94 -13.29 4.46 -11.24
CA ARG A 94 -14.60 4.82 -10.70
C ARG A 94 -15.20 3.65 -9.94
N ILE A 95 -16.24 3.91 -9.15
CA ILE A 95 -17.00 2.85 -8.46
C ILE A 95 -18.31 2.66 -9.22
N GLU A 96 -18.57 1.44 -9.67
CA GLU A 96 -19.87 1.02 -10.23
C GLU A 96 -20.31 -0.25 -9.52
N ASN A 97 -21.57 -0.29 -9.05
CA ASN A 97 -22.14 -1.48 -8.42
C ASN A 97 -21.28 -2.08 -7.27
N GLY A 98 -20.54 -1.25 -6.53
CA GLY A 98 -19.68 -1.68 -5.42
C GLY A 98 -18.34 -2.29 -5.83
N VAL A 99 -17.97 -2.24 -7.12
CA VAL A 99 -16.65 -2.64 -7.62
C VAL A 99 -15.91 -1.43 -8.18
N TYR A 100 -14.58 -1.49 -8.13
CA TYR A 100 -13.75 -0.55 -8.88
C TYR A 100 -13.77 -0.94 -10.35
N VAL A 101 -14.05 0.02 -11.22
CA VAL A 101 -13.89 -0.10 -12.66
C VAL A 101 -12.68 0.73 -13.06
N ILE A 102 -11.61 0.06 -13.46
CA ILE A 102 -10.32 0.67 -13.79
C ILE A 102 -10.19 0.66 -15.31
N ASP A 103 -10.24 1.83 -15.91
CA ASP A 103 -9.96 2.02 -17.32
C ASP A 103 -8.44 2.06 -17.51
N TYR A 104 -7.94 1.35 -18.53
CA TYR A 104 -6.52 1.32 -18.84
C TYR A 104 -6.24 1.01 -20.30
N GLU A 105 -5.05 1.40 -20.75
CA GLU A 105 -4.52 1.12 -22.07
C GLU A 105 -3.25 0.28 -21.95
N ALA A 106 -3.18 -0.81 -22.69
CA ALA A 106 -2.01 -1.67 -22.77
C ALA A 106 -1.32 -1.44 -24.13
N ASN A 107 -0.05 -1.06 -24.10
CA ASN A 107 0.68 -0.51 -25.24
C ASN A 107 1.96 -1.30 -25.51
N ASN A 108 2.38 -1.32 -26.78
CA ASN A 108 3.62 -1.93 -27.25
C ASN A 108 3.78 -3.43 -26.90
N TYR A 109 2.68 -4.19 -26.87
CA TYR A 109 2.73 -5.63 -26.63
C TYR A 109 3.17 -6.39 -27.89
N PRO A 110 4.26 -7.16 -27.84
CA PRO A 110 4.77 -7.91 -29.00
C PRO A 110 3.86 -9.09 -29.34
N ALA A 111 3.62 -9.31 -30.63
CA ALA A 111 2.77 -10.39 -31.12
C ALA A 111 3.36 -11.79 -30.80
N GLU A 112 4.68 -11.88 -30.71
CA GLU A 112 5.43 -13.09 -30.36
C GLU A 112 5.35 -13.47 -28.87
N GLN A 113 4.81 -12.60 -27.99
CA GLN A 113 4.58 -12.91 -26.57
C GLN A 113 3.09 -12.77 -26.19
N PRO A 114 2.21 -13.62 -26.74
CA PRO A 114 0.75 -13.46 -26.61
C PRO A 114 0.22 -13.63 -25.18
N ASN A 115 1.03 -14.15 -24.27
CA ASN A 115 0.66 -14.40 -22.86
C ASN A 115 1.23 -13.33 -21.92
N MET A 116 1.78 -12.23 -22.43
CA MET A 116 2.03 -11.04 -21.61
C MET A 116 0.69 -10.44 -21.16
N HIS A 117 0.65 -9.93 -19.93
CA HIS A 117 -0.58 -9.48 -19.30
C HIS A 117 -0.27 -8.38 -18.28
N VAL A 118 -1.31 -7.85 -17.62
CA VAL A 118 -1.16 -6.80 -16.60
C VAL A 118 -1.45 -7.39 -15.23
N HIS A 119 -0.60 -7.06 -14.27
CA HIS A 119 -0.86 -7.26 -12.86
C HIS A 119 -1.44 -5.99 -12.26
N MET A 120 -2.65 -6.11 -11.71
CA MET A 120 -3.36 -5.03 -11.01
C MET A 120 -3.26 -5.23 -9.50
N PHE A 121 -2.83 -4.20 -8.76
CA PHE A 121 -2.55 -4.29 -7.33
C PHE A 121 -2.72 -2.95 -6.61
N PHE A 122 -2.96 -2.98 -5.30
CA PHE A 122 -2.98 -1.77 -4.48
C PHE A 122 -1.56 -1.30 -4.17
N ASN A 123 -1.35 0.01 -4.01
CA ASN A 123 -0.03 0.59 -3.72
C ASN A 123 0.59 0.19 -2.36
N THR A 124 -0.10 -0.61 -1.57
CA THR A 124 0.45 -1.27 -0.37
C THR A 124 1.30 -2.49 -0.70
N VAL A 125 1.23 -2.97 -1.95
CA VAL A 125 2.09 -4.01 -2.50
C VAL A 125 3.25 -3.33 -3.23
N PRO A 126 4.51 -3.54 -2.80
CA PRO A 126 5.67 -3.04 -3.52
C PRO A 126 5.70 -3.57 -4.97
N PRO A 127 6.17 -2.78 -5.96
CA PRO A 127 6.21 -3.20 -7.36
C PRO A 127 6.87 -4.56 -7.63
N ASP A 128 8.00 -4.85 -6.97
CA ASP A 128 8.72 -6.12 -7.08
C ASP A 128 7.97 -7.29 -6.43
N GLN A 129 7.03 -6.99 -5.51
CA GLN A 129 6.13 -7.97 -4.90
C GLN A 129 4.85 -8.19 -5.72
N ALA A 130 4.61 -7.37 -6.75
CA ALA A 130 3.43 -7.42 -7.59
C ALA A 130 3.51 -8.46 -8.73
N GLY A 131 4.34 -9.49 -8.61
CA GLY A 131 4.46 -10.62 -9.54
C GLY A 131 5.39 -11.70 -8.97
N SER A 132 5.66 -12.77 -9.71
CA SER A 132 6.55 -13.87 -9.25
C SER A 132 8.02 -13.45 -9.37
N PRO A 133 8.87 -13.63 -8.33
CA PRO A 133 8.67 -14.46 -7.11
C PRO A 133 8.01 -13.76 -5.90
N GLY A 134 7.61 -12.50 -6.04
CA GLY A 134 6.82 -11.80 -5.04
C GLY A 134 5.48 -12.44 -4.71
N SER A 135 4.96 -12.15 -3.51
CA SER A 135 3.76 -12.82 -2.98
C SER A 135 2.46 -12.04 -3.15
N GLY A 136 2.50 -10.80 -3.64
CA GLY A 136 1.33 -9.96 -3.86
C GLY A 136 0.68 -9.41 -2.58
N PRO A 137 -0.65 -9.14 -2.60
CA PRO A 137 -1.64 -9.58 -3.60
C PRO A 137 -1.65 -8.81 -4.94
N TRP A 138 -1.96 -9.51 -6.04
CA TRP A 138 -2.19 -8.94 -7.38
C TRP A 138 -3.19 -9.78 -8.18
N LYS A 139 -3.83 -9.20 -9.20
CA LYS A 139 -4.78 -9.86 -10.11
C LYS A 139 -4.34 -9.71 -11.56
N LEU A 140 -4.63 -10.71 -12.37
CA LEU A 140 -4.30 -10.74 -13.78
C LEU A 140 -5.43 -10.12 -14.60
N THR A 141 -5.07 -9.35 -15.62
CA THR A 141 -5.96 -8.79 -16.63
C THR A 141 -5.20 -8.61 -17.94
N PHE A 142 -5.89 -8.21 -19.02
CA PHE A 142 -5.33 -8.06 -20.36
C PHE A 142 -4.97 -9.40 -21.04
N GLY A 143 -5.01 -9.41 -22.38
CA GLY A 143 -4.78 -10.60 -23.19
C GLY A 143 -5.74 -11.74 -22.83
N PRO A 144 -5.23 -12.96 -22.50
CA PRO A 144 -6.08 -14.10 -22.19
C PRO A 144 -6.88 -13.97 -20.87
N PHE A 145 -6.60 -12.95 -20.05
CA PHE A 145 -7.24 -12.73 -18.74
C PHE A 145 -8.41 -11.73 -18.78
N GLY A 146 -8.71 -11.16 -19.95
CA GLY A 146 -9.87 -10.29 -20.18
C GLY A 146 -9.49 -8.89 -20.68
N PRO A 147 -10.38 -8.22 -21.43
CA PRO A 147 -10.14 -6.87 -21.90
C PRO A 147 -10.29 -5.83 -20.77
N PRO A 148 -9.75 -4.60 -20.94
CA PRO A 148 -10.17 -3.47 -20.12
C PRO A 148 -11.69 -3.22 -20.26
N PRO A 149 -12.34 -2.65 -19.22
CA PRO A 149 -11.76 -2.25 -17.95
C PRO A 149 -11.58 -3.42 -16.97
N PHE A 150 -10.70 -3.25 -15.99
CA PHE A 150 -10.52 -4.21 -14.90
C PHE A 150 -11.58 -3.99 -13.80
N THR A 151 -12.18 -5.08 -13.30
CA THR A 151 -13.35 -5.04 -12.40
C THR A 151 -13.29 -6.03 -11.22
N GLN A 152 -12.14 -6.66 -10.96
CA GLN A 152 -12.04 -7.75 -9.97
C GLN A 152 -11.73 -7.29 -8.54
N TYR A 153 -11.53 -5.99 -8.31
CA TYR A 153 -11.40 -5.40 -6.98
C TYR A 153 -12.56 -4.45 -6.70
N GLY A 154 -12.95 -4.34 -5.43
CA GLY A 154 -13.82 -3.29 -4.93
C GLY A 154 -13.32 -2.71 -3.61
N PRO A 155 -14.04 -1.75 -3.01
CA PRO A 155 -13.68 -1.14 -1.73
C PRO A 155 -13.47 -2.16 -0.61
N ALA A 156 -14.20 -3.28 -0.61
CA ALA A 156 -14.02 -4.36 0.37
C ALA A 156 -12.66 -5.08 0.26
N ASN A 157 -11.97 -4.99 -0.89
CA ASN A 157 -10.64 -5.56 -1.08
C ASN A 157 -9.52 -4.59 -0.73
N ARG A 158 -9.84 -3.28 -0.57
CA ARG A 158 -8.87 -2.22 -0.34
C ARG A 158 -8.22 -2.38 1.04
N PRO A 159 -6.88 -2.57 1.13
CA PRO A 159 -6.18 -2.51 2.40
C PRO A 159 -6.33 -1.13 3.04
N ALA A 160 -6.36 -1.06 4.37
CA ALA A 160 -6.68 0.18 5.11
C ALA A 160 -5.80 1.39 4.73
N ASN A 161 -4.54 1.15 4.36
CA ASN A 161 -3.56 2.15 3.96
C ASN A 161 -3.37 2.29 2.44
N ALA A 162 -4.18 1.59 1.63
CA ALA A 162 -4.11 1.75 0.18
C ALA A 162 -4.75 3.08 -0.22
N THR A 163 -4.00 3.90 -0.96
CA THR A 163 -4.46 5.18 -1.51
C THR A 163 -4.58 5.15 -3.02
N GLN A 164 -3.95 4.18 -3.68
CA GLN A 164 -3.87 4.10 -5.14
C GLN A 164 -4.05 2.67 -5.64
N MET A 165 -4.57 2.55 -6.87
CA MET A 165 -4.51 1.35 -7.69
C MET A 165 -3.31 1.47 -8.64
N CYS A 166 -2.54 0.40 -8.79
CA CYS A 166 -1.35 0.34 -9.63
C CYS A 166 -1.46 -0.80 -10.65
N GLY A 167 -0.85 -0.59 -11.82
CA GLY A 167 -0.75 -1.58 -12.87
C GLY A 167 0.68 -1.72 -13.36
N LEU A 168 1.15 -2.95 -13.56
CA LEU A 168 2.42 -3.25 -14.21
C LEU A 168 2.22 -4.34 -15.26
N VAL A 169 3.02 -4.28 -16.32
CA VAL A 169 3.11 -5.37 -17.29
C VAL A 169 3.86 -6.54 -16.68
N ALA A 170 3.37 -7.75 -16.93
CA ALA A 170 3.95 -9.01 -16.50
C ALA A 170 4.24 -9.91 -17.71
N ASN A 171 5.38 -10.58 -17.64
CA ASN A 171 5.75 -11.64 -18.56
C ASN A 171 4.89 -12.89 -18.32
N SER A 172 4.93 -13.85 -19.24
CA SER A 172 4.16 -15.10 -19.12
C SER A 172 4.50 -15.94 -17.88
N ASN A 173 5.70 -15.80 -17.33
CA ASN A 173 6.13 -16.43 -16.07
C ASN A 173 5.71 -15.63 -14.82
N HIS A 174 4.84 -14.62 -14.98
CA HIS A 174 4.33 -13.71 -13.95
C HIS A 174 5.39 -12.78 -13.33
N SER A 175 6.62 -12.72 -13.86
CA SER A 175 7.57 -11.68 -13.44
C SER A 175 7.11 -10.32 -13.98
N VAL A 176 7.10 -9.30 -13.12
CA VAL A 176 6.77 -7.93 -13.57
C VAL A 176 7.93 -7.28 -14.31
N ILE A 177 7.61 -6.39 -15.25
CA ILE A 177 8.55 -5.50 -15.90
C ILE A 177 8.59 -4.19 -15.08
N PRO A 178 9.73 -3.82 -14.48
CA PRO A 178 9.84 -2.59 -13.70
C PRO A 178 9.50 -1.35 -14.54
N ASN A 179 8.84 -0.37 -13.91
CA ASN A 179 8.48 0.92 -14.53
C ASN A 179 7.63 0.81 -15.80
N SER A 180 6.93 -0.30 -16.00
CA SER A 180 6.05 -0.54 -17.16
C SER A 180 4.63 -0.04 -16.95
N GLY A 181 4.35 0.72 -15.88
CA GLY A 181 3.03 1.30 -15.67
C GLY A 181 2.98 2.34 -14.57
N ASN A 182 1.76 2.73 -14.18
CA ASN A 182 1.51 3.80 -13.23
C ASN A 182 0.49 3.41 -12.16
N CYS A 183 0.35 4.30 -11.17
CA CYS A 183 -0.70 4.26 -10.18
C CYS A 183 -1.66 5.45 -10.36
N ILE A 184 -2.92 5.26 -9.97
CA ILE A 184 -3.95 6.31 -9.91
C ILE A 184 -4.68 6.25 -8.56
N ASP A 185 -5.11 7.41 -8.09
CA ASP A 185 -5.77 7.53 -6.78
C ASP A 185 -7.09 6.77 -6.74
N LEU A 186 -7.31 6.03 -5.65
CA LEU A 186 -8.58 5.34 -5.42
C LEU A 186 -9.67 6.37 -5.10
N PRO A 187 -10.91 6.18 -5.60
CA PRO A 187 -12.05 6.95 -5.14
C PRO A 187 -12.23 6.83 -3.63
N GLN A 188 -12.66 7.92 -2.98
CA GLN A 188 -13.02 7.96 -1.56
C GLN A 188 -14.35 7.24 -1.32
#